data_AF-A0A8C7Q9J4-F1
#
_entry.id   AF-A0A8C7Q9J4-F1
#
_cell.length_a   1.000
_cell.length_b   1.000
_cell.length_c   1.000
_cell.angle_alpha   90.00
_cell.angle_beta   90.00
_cell.angle_gamma   90.00
#
_symmetry.space_group_name_H-M   'P 1'
#
loop_
_entity.id
_entity.type
_entity.pdbx_description
1 polymer ?
#
loop_
_entity_poly.entity_id
_entity_poly.type
_entity_poly.pdbx_seq_one_letter_code
_entity_poly.pdbx_strand_id
1 'polypeptide(L)'
;MNQDGIQMLKKQQEQLREWSVQQQHELATARHQQRLEEQQYDQDRVDLDIQALQLQKIEEERRRSAALATKDFNLAKNAEKQWKKWQQEEEDNRTDILNQLQGELLSKSQEQGISVLGLPHLRADSCKGLTNEQLQHVIDCHQQRIEEKSAEQQKEALHHDRFCVTSARTALLLERRQARINKQLRRTLNSANAQLSEAHREQKKYLDNVYTNIPDDSYFSQFNTSSR
;
A
#
# COMPACT_ATOMS: atom_id res chain seq x y z
N MET A 1 -126.12 52.47 -84.10
CA MET A 1 -125.72 51.33 -83.25
C MET A 1 -124.28 51.53 -82.82
N ASN A 2 -124.13 51.72 -81.51
CA ASN A 2 -123.04 52.23 -80.67
C ASN A 2 -121.60 51.89 -81.07
N GLN A 3 -120.91 52.85 -81.70
CA GLN A 3 -119.46 52.83 -81.87
C GLN A 3 -118.71 52.85 -80.53
N ASP A 4 -119.31 53.41 -79.47
CA ASP A 4 -118.72 53.52 -78.13
C ASP A 4 -118.56 52.16 -77.42
N GLY A 5 -119.46 51.20 -77.67
CA GLY A 5 -119.40 49.86 -77.05
C GLY A 5 -118.26 48.99 -77.61
N ILE A 6 -117.98 49.12 -78.90
CA ILE A 6 -116.86 48.43 -79.57
C ILE A 6 -115.52 49.03 -79.11
N GLN A 7 -115.46 50.35 -78.89
CA GLN A 7 -114.27 51.01 -78.34
C GLN A 7 -114.00 50.61 -76.89
N MET A 8 -115.04 50.47 -76.06
CA MET A 8 -114.91 49.97 -74.67
C MET A 8 -114.37 48.54 -74.61
N LEU A 9 -114.86 47.62 -75.46
CA LEU A 9 -114.39 46.24 -75.50
C LEU A 9 -112.92 46.14 -75.97
N LYS A 10 -112.53 46.96 -76.96
CA LYS A 10 -111.13 47.04 -77.41
C LYS A 10 -110.21 47.54 -76.30
N LYS A 11 -110.61 48.58 -75.57
CA LYS A 11 -109.86 49.08 -74.41
C LYS A 11 -109.70 48.02 -73.32
N GLN A 12 -110.74 47.23 -73.03
CA GLN A 12 -110.65 46.13 -72.06
C GLN A 12 -109.71 45.01 -72.52
N GLN A 13 -109.72 44.66 -73.81
CA GLN A 13 -108.78 43.67 -74.36
C GLN A 13 -107.33 44.17 -74.34
N GLU A 14 -107.11 45.46 -74.61
CA GLU A 14 -105.79 46.10 -74.51
C GLU A 14 -105.30 46.09 -73.05
N GLN A 15 -106.15 46.46 -72.08
CA GLN A 15 -105.82 46.40 -70.65
C GLN A 15 -105.44 44.99 -70.18
N LEU A 16 -106.19 43.97 -70.60
CA LEU A 16 -105.88 42.57 -70.26
C LEU A 16 -104.57 42.09 -70.91
N ARG A 17 -104.29 42.50 -72.15
CA ARG A 17 -103.01 42.20 -72.81
C ARG A 17 -101.85 42.90 -72.10
N GLU A 18 -102.00 44.17 -71.76
CA GLU A 18 -100.99 44.94 -71.03
C GLU A 18 -100.71 44.33 -69.65
N TRP A 19 -101.74 43.95 -68.88
CA TRP A 19 -101.56 43.25 -67.61
C TRP A 19 -100.91 41.88 -67.76
N SER A 20 -101.30 41.09 -68.78
CA SER A 20 -100.66 39.79 -69.03
C SER A 20 -99.19 39.94 -69.40
N VAL A 21 -98.83 40.96 -70.17
CA VAL A 21 -97.44 41.26 -70.53
C VAL A 21 -96.65 41.75 -69.33
N GLN A 22 -97.24 42.61 -68.49
CA GLN A 22 -96.64 43.07 -67.23
C GLN A 22 -96.37 41.90 -66.29
N GLN A 23 -97.35 41.02 -66.07
CA GLN A 23 -97.18 39.83 -65.22
C GLN A 23 -96.10 38.88 -65.76
N GLN A 24 -96.04 38.67 -67.08
CA GLN A 24 -94.98 37.86 -67.69
C GLN A 24 -93.61 38.50 -67.50
N HIS A 25 -93.52 39.83 -67.61
CA HIS A 25 -92.28 40.56 -67.39
C HIS A 25 -91.83 40.47 -65.92
N GLU A 26 -92.73 40.74 -64.96
CA GLU A 26 -92.47 40.64 -63.52
C GLU A 26 -92.04 39.22 -63.10
N LEU A 27 -92.70 38.20 -63.64
CA LEU A 27 -92.34 36.81 -63.37
C LEU A 27 -90.98 36.45 -64.00
N ALA A 28 -90.66 36.98 -65.18
CA ALA A 28 -89.35 36.79 -65.80
C ALA A 28 -88.23 37.51 -65.04
N THR A 29 -88.47 38.71 -64.53
CA THR A 29 -87.50 39.46 -63.72
C THR A 29 -87.28 38.80 -62.36
N ALA A 30 -88.35 38.37 -61.68
CA ALA A 30 -88.24 37.62 -60.42
C ALA A 30 -87.47 36.31 -60.59
N ARG A 31 -87.74 35.54 -61.65
CA ARG A 31 -86.98 34.31 -61.98
C ARG A 31 -85.52 34.61 -62.34
N HIS A 32 -85.24 35.77 -62.93
CA HIS A 32 -83.85 36.15 -63.20
C HIS A 32 -83.11 36.52 -61.92
N GLN A 33 -83.73 37.30 -61.04
CA GLN A 33 -83.19 37.65 -59.72
C GLN A 33 -82.93 36.41 -58.88
N GLN A 34 -83.89 35.49 -58.79
CA GLN A 34 -83.72 34.23 -58.06
C GLN A 34 -82.51 33.43 -58.58
N ARG A 35 -82.34 33.33 -59.91
CA ARG A 35 -81.16 32.64 -60.49
C ARG A 35 -79.84 33.33 -60.16
N LEU A 36 -79.82 34.66 -60.06
CA LEU A 36 -78.62 35.40 -59.67
C LEU A 36 -78.30 35.17 -58.18
N GLU A 37 -79.32 35.18 -57.32
CA GLU A 37 -79.17 34.89 -55.89
C GLU A 37 -78.69 33.46 -55.65
N GLU A 38 -79.23 32.47 -56.37
CA GLU A 38 -78.78 31.08 -56.31
C GLU A 38 -77.31 30.94 -56.75
N GLN A 39 -76.91 31.61 -57.84
CA GLN A 39 -75.51 31.62 -58.30
C GLN A 39 -74.57 32.28 -57.30
N GLN A 40 -74.99 33.39 -56.68
CA GLN A 40 -74.22 34.06 -55.64
C GLN A 40 -74.06 33.15 -54.42
N TYR A 41 -75.14 32.50 -53.99
CA TYR A 41 -75.11 31.56 -52.88
C TYR A 41 -74.18 30.37 -53.15
N ASP A 42 -74.25 29.79 -54.35
CA ASP A 42 -73.36 28.69 -54.74
C ASP A 42 -71.89 29.12 -54.75
N GLN A 43 -71.60 30.34 -55.23
CA GLN A 43 -70.26 30.91 -55.23
C GLN A 43 -69.75 31.14 -53.79
N ASP A 44 -70.55 31.76 -52.94
CA ASP A 44 -70.22 32.02 -51.53
C ASP A 44 -69.95 30.70 -50.79
N ARG A 45 -70.74 29.65 -51.07
CA ARG A 45 -70.55 28.33 -50.47
C ARG A 45 -69.20 27.72 -50.86
N VAL A 46 -68.85 27.77 -52.16
CA VAL A 46 -67.57 27.28 -52.65
C VAL A 46 -66.42 28.08 -52.04
N ASP A 47 -66.55 29.40 -51.93
CA ASP A 47 -65.52 30.26 -51.33
C ASP A 47 -65.31 29.95 -49.84
N LEU A 48 -66.39 29.69 -49.10
CA LEU A 48 -66.31 29.23 -47.71
C LEU A 48 -65.62 27.87 -47.58
N ASP A 49 -65.93 26.91 -48.47
CA ASP A 49 -65.28 25.60 -48.48
C ASP A 49 -63.78 25.72 -48.78
N ILE A 50 -63.40 26.59 -49.74
CA ILE A 50 -61.99 26.87 -50.06
C ILE A 50 -61.28 27.49 -48.85
N GLN A 51 -61.90 28.47 -48.18
CA GLN A 51 -61.35 29.08 -46.97
C GLN A 51 -61.20 28.06 -45.84
N ALA A 52 -62.18 27.18 -45.64
CA ALA A 52 -62.13 26.12 -44.63
C ALA A 52 -60.95 25.17 -44.86
N LEU A 53 -60.73 24.74 -46.11
CA LEU A 53 -59.59 23.89 -46.48
C LEU A 53 -58.24 24.59 -46.24
N GLN A 54 -58.14 25.88 -46.58
CA GLN A 54 -56.93 26.67 -46.33
C GLN A 54 -56.63 26.79 -44.83
N LEU A 55 -57.66 27.08 -44.01
CA LEU A 55 -57.52 27.17 -42.56
C LEU A 55 -57.11 25.83 -41.95
N GLN A 56 -57.69 24.72 -42.39
CA GLN A 56 -57.30 23.39 -41.94
C GLN A 56 -55.83 23.11 -42.26
N LYS A 57 -55.37 23.43 -43.48
CA LYS A 57 -53.96 23.22 -43.87
C LYS A 57 -53.01 24.01 -42.98
N ILE A 58 -53.31 25.28 -42.73
CA ILE A 58 -52.50 26.15 -41.84
C ILE A 58 -52.50 25.59 -40.41
N GLU A 59 -53.64 25.12 -39.92
CA GLU A 59 -53.73 24.53 -38.58
C GLU A 59 -52.88 23.26 -38.46
N GLU A 60 -52.95 22.36 -39.45
CA GLU A 60 -52.13 21.15 -39.49
C GLU A 60 -50.64 21.48 -39.51
N GLU A 61 -50.21 22.46 -40.31
CA GLU A 61 -48.82 22.93 -40.36
C GLU A 61 -48.36 23.50 -39.01
N ARG A 62 -49.23 24.26 -38.33
CA ARG A 62 -48.96 24.79 -36.98
C ARG A 62 -48.85 23.66 -35.96
N ARG A 63 -49.78 22.69 -35.97
CA ARG A 63 -49.72 21.51 -35.08
C ARG A 63 -48.45 20.70 -35.31
N ARG A 64 -48.06 20.46 -36.57
CA ARG A 64 -46.82 19.77 -36.93
C ARG A 64 -45.59 20.53 -36.43
N SER A 65 -45.54 21.84 -36.65
CA SER A 65 -44.45 22.70 -36.18
C SER A 65 -44.33 22.68 -34.65
N ALA A 66 -45.45 22.78 -33.93
CA ALA A 66 -45.48 22.72 -32.48
C ALA A 66 -45.03 21.34 -31.94
N ALA A 67 -45.45 20.26 -32.58
CA ALA A 67 -45.03 18.91 -32.23
C ALA A 67 -43.52 18.69 -32.45
N LEU A 68 -42.97 19.19 -33.56
CA LEU A 68 -41.53 19.15 -33.83
C LEU A 68 -40.75 19.97 -32.79
N ALA A 69 -41.15 21.20 -32.52
CA ALA A 69 -40.50 22.04 -31.51
C ALA A 69 -40.52 21.38 -30.12
N THR A 70 -41.63 20.73 -29.74
CA THR A 70 -41.74 19.99 -28.47
C THR A 70 -40.83 18.77 -28.45
N LYS A 71 -40.77 18.01 -29.56
CA LYS A 71 -39.86 16.87 -29.70
C LYS A 71 -38.41 17.30 -29.55
N ASP A 72 -38.01 18.36 -30.25
CA ASP A 72 -36.63 18.86 -30.24
C ASP A 72 -36.25 19.39 -28.84
N PHE A 73 -37.15 20.12 -28.19
CA PHE A 73 -36.97 20.55 -26.80
C PHE A 73 -36.80 19.36 -25.84
N ASN A 74 -37.65 18.34 -25.96
CA ASN A 74 -37.57 17.15 -25.12
C ASN A 74 -36.26 16.38 -25.36
N LEU A 75 -35.80 16.29 -26.61
CA LEU A 75 -34.54 15.65 -26.97
C LEU A 75 -33.35 16.41 -26.37
N ALA A 76 -33.32 17.74 -26.53
CA ALA A 76 -32.28 18.59 -25.95
C ALA A 76 -32.26 18.48 -24.42
N LYS A 77 -33.42 18.52 -23.77
CA LYS A 77 -33.55 18.38 -22.32
C LYS A 77 -33.10 17.00 -21.82
N ASN A 78 -33.37 15.94 -22.57
CA ASN A 78 -32.90 14.60 -22.22
C ASN A 78 -31.37 14.48 -22.37
N ALA A 79 -30.81 15.03 -23.45
CA ALA A 79 -29.36 15.07 -23.65
C ALA A 79 -28.65 15.86 -22.53
N GLU A 80 -29.19 17.02 -22.13
CA GLU A 80 -28.66 17.80 -21.01
C GLU A 80 -28.71 17.01 -19.69
N LYS A 81 -29.82 16.31 -19.43
CA LYS A 81 -29.97 15.46 -18.25
C LYS A 81 -28.95 14.32 -18.24
N GLN A 82 -28.73 13.66 -19.37
CA GLN A 82 -27.73 12.61 -19.51
C GLN A 82 -26.32 13.14 -19.28
N TRP A 83 -25.99 14.29 -19.86
CA TRP A 83 -24.69 14.93 -19.68
C TRP A 83 -24.45 15.30 -18.20
N LYS A 84 -25.44 15.88 -17.52
CA LYS A 84 -25.36 16.19 -16.08
C LYS A 84 -25.15 14.95 -15.22
N LYS A 85 -25.86 13.85 -15.53
CA LYS A 85 -25.67 12.57 -14.84
C LYS A 85 -24.26 12.03 -15.03
N TRP A 86 -23.75 12.06 -16.26
CA TRP A 86 -22.39 11.62 -16.56
C TRP A 86 -21.34 12.45 -15.81
N GLN A 87 -21.51 13.78 -15.75
CA GLN A 87 -20.63 14.64 -14.96
C GLN A 87 -20.68 14.28 -13.47
N GLN A 88 -21.89 14.08 -12.92
CA GLN A 88 -22.03 13.70 -11.51
C GLN A 88 -21.39 12.34 -11.22
N GLU A 89 -21.62 11.34 -12.07
CA GLU A 89 -20.98 10.02 -11.92
C GLU A 89 -19.46 10.13 -11.99
N GLU A 90 -18.92 10.97 -12.88
CA GLU A 90 -17.48 11.18 -12.99
C GLU A 90 -16.89 11.91 -11.77
N GLU A 91 -17.61 12.88 -11.21
CA GLU A 91 -17.24 13.52 -9.94
C GLU A 91 -17.32 12.54 -8.78
N ASP A 92 -18.40 11.78 -8.67
CA ASP A 92 -18.59 10.76 -7.64
C ASP A 92 -17.47 9.70 -7.74
N ASN A 93 -17.15 9.20 -8.93
CA ASN A 93 -16.04 8.27 -9.17
C ASN A 93 -14.70 8.87 -8.74
N ARG A 94 -14.43 10.14 -9.07
CA ARG A 94 -13.19 10.82 -8.64
C ARG A 94 -13.12 10.93 -7.13
N THR A 95 -14.21 11.32 -6.48
CA THR A 95 -14.24 11.44 -5.02
C THR A 95 -14.10 10.09 -4.34
N ASP A 96 -14.70 9.02 -4.87
CA ASP A 96 -14.54 7.66 -4.36
C ASP A 96 -13.09 7.18 -4.49
N ILE A 97 -12.46 7.38 -5.66
CA ILE A 97 -11.03 7.05 -5.84
C ILE A 97 -10.16 7.82 -4.84
N LEU A 98 -10.39 9.13 -4.66
CA LEU A 98 -9.63 9.92 -3.70
C LEU A 98 -9.85 9.44 -2.26
N ASN A 99 -11.09 9.12 -1.89
CA ASN A 99 -11.43 8.60 -0.58
C ASN A 99 -10.79 7.23 -0.33
N GLN A 100 -10.70 6.36 -1.33
CA GLN A 100 -10.02 5.08 -1.21
C GLN A 100 -8.51 5.26 -1.05
N LEU A 101 -7.89 6.14 -1.84
CA LEU A 101 -6.46 6.43 -1.79
C LEU A 101 -6.05 7.05 -0.44
N GLN A 102 -6.84 8.01 0.05
CA GLN A 102 -6.65 8.62 1.36
C GLN A 102 -7.14 7.71 2.50
N GLY A 103 -7.94 6.72 2.16
CA GLY A 103 -8.53 5.77 3.07
C GLY A 103 -7.49 4.99 3.84
N GLU A 104 -7.91 4.54 5.00
CA GLU A 104 -7.08 3.90 6.01
C GLU A 104 -6.33 2.66 5.50
N LEU A 105 -6.95 1.91 4.60
CA LEU A 105 -6.39 0.69 4.03
C LEU A 105 -5.16 0.97 3.16
N LEU A 106 -5.22 2.00 2.32
CA LEU A 106 -4.16 2.31 1.34
C LEU A 106 -3.13 3.31 1.87
N SER A 107 -3.54 4.28 2.68
CA SER A 107 -2.68 5.33 3.24
C SER A 107 -1.64 4.80 4.24
N LYS A 108 -1.84 3.60 4.79
CA LYS A 108 -0.95 2.97 5.80
C LYS A 108 -0.62 3.90 6.98
N SER A 109 -1.54 4.77 7.40
CA SER A 109 -1.35 5.56 8.62
C SER A 109 -1.04 4.65 9.81
N GLN A 110 -0.05 5.05 10.61
CA GLN A 110 0.43 4.30 11.78
C GLN A 110 -0.44 4.57 13.02
N GLU A 111 -1.26 5.62 12.97
CA GLU A 111 -2.16 6.03 14.07
C GLU A 111 -3.31 5.03 14.30
N GLN A 112 -3.64 4.19 13.32
CA GLN A 112 -4.63 3.10 13.43
C GLN A 112 -4.22 2.01 14.43
N GLY A 113 -2.91 1.92 14.74
CA GLY A 113 -2.40 1.01 15.74
C GLY A 113 -2.77 1.42 17.16
N ILE A 114 -3.15 2.68 17.39
CA ILE A 114 -3.37 3.21 18.73
C ILE A 114 -4.69 2.65 19.27
N SER A 115 -4.61 1.94 20.40
CA SER A 115 -5.80 1.44 21.08
C SER A 115 -6.67 2.60 21.56
N VAL A 116 -7.98 2.39 21.64
CA VAL A 116 -8.94 3.34 22.25
C VAL A 116 -8.55 3.67 23.70
N LEU A 117 -7.83 2.76 24.37
CA LEU A 117 -7.30 2.96 25.73
C LEU A 117 -6.04 3.85 25.79
N GLY A 118 -5.54 4.33 24.65
CA GLY A 118 -4.35 5.17 24.54
C GLY A 118 -3.02 4.40 24.59
N LEU A 119 -1.91 5.12 24.34
CA LEU A 119 -0.55 4.58 24.48
C LEU A 119 -0.31 4.18 25.96
N PRO A 120 0.41 3.07 26.22
CA PRO A 120 1.34 2.37 25.34
C PRO A 120 0.73 1.18 24.57
N HIS A 121 -0.58 0.95 24.66
CA HIS A 121 -1.20 -0.26 24.10
C HIS A 121 -1.52 -0.06 22.61
N LEU A 122 -0.88 -0.86 21.77
CA LEU A 122 -1.23 -0.97 20.36
C LEU A 122 -2.26 -2.10 20.16
N ARG A 123 -3.19 -1.92 19.24
CA ARG A 123 -4.14 -2.96 18.83
C ARG A 123 -3.37 -4.05 18.08
N ALA A 124 -3.46 -5.29 18.55
CA ALA A 124 -2.74 -6.44 18.00
C ALA A 124 -2.96 -6.62 16.49
N ASP A 125 -4.20 -6.43 16.04
CA ASP A 125 -4.62 -6.64 14.65
C ASP A 125 -4.06 -5.59 13.67
N SER A 126 -3.63 -4.43 14.17
CA SER A 126 -3.14 -3.29 13.36
C SER A 126 -1.66 -2.98 13.58
N CYS A 127 -0.92 -3.83 14.29
CA CYS A 127 0.52 -3.71 14.47
C CYS A 127 1.28 -3.94 13.15
N LYS A 128 1.77 -2.86 12.52
CA LYS A 128 2.53 -2.89 11.24
C LYS A 128 4.06 -2.99 11.40
N GLY A 129 4.55 -3.23 12.62
CA GLY A 129 5.97 -3.28 12.95
C GLY A 129 6.43 -2.11 13.83
N LEU A 130 7.76 -1.96 13.96
CA LEU A 130 8.39 -0.88 14.74
C LEU A 130 8.44 0.43 13.94
N THR A 131 8.32 1.55 14.63
CA THR A 131 8.52 2.87 14.03
C THR A 131 10.00 3.07 13.66
N ASN A 132 10.28 3.90 12.64
CA ASN A 132 11.66 4.21 12.24
C ASN A 132 12.51 4.73 13.41
N GLU A 133 11.93 5.55 14.29
CA GLU A 133 12.59 6.06 15.50
C GLU A 133 12.97 4.93 16.47
N GLN A 134 12.08 3.94 16.65
CA GLN A 134 12.35 2.77 17.48
C GLN A 134 13.43 1.88 16.87
N LEU A 135 13.42 1.72 15.55
CA LEU A 135 14.47 0.98 14.83
C LEU A 135 15.83 1.67 14.97
N GLN A 136 15.88 2.98 14.82
CA GLN A 136 17.10 3.78 15.05
C GLN A 136 17.62 3.58 16.47
N HIS A 137 16.75 3.72 17.48
CA HIS A 137 17.14 3.47 18.87
C HIS A 137 17.70 2.07 19.09
N VAL A 138 17.11 1.03 18.48
CA VAL A 138 17.64 -0.35 18.57
C VAL A 138 19.01 -0.47 17.92
N ILE A 139 19.23 0.17 16.77
CA ILE A 139 20.52 0.20 16.08
C ILE A 139 21.57 0.89 16.95
N ASP A 140 21.24 2.04 17.53
CA ASP A 140 22.14 2.81 18.39
C ASP A 140 22.51 2.01 19.65
N CYS A 141 21.54 1.37 20.31
CA CYS A 141 21.80 0.49 21.44
C CYS A 141 22.67 -0.73 21.06
N HIS A 142 22.56 -1.25 19.84
CA HIS A 142 23.43 -2.33 19.37
C HIS A 142 24.86 -1.83 19.15
N GLN A 143 25.03 -0.66 18.55
CA GLN A 143 26.35 -0.05 18.35
C GLN A 143 27.04 0.19 19.68
N GLN A 144 26.35 0.80 20.65
CA GLN A 144 26.85 1.02 22.01
C GLN A 144 27.30 -0.31 22.66
N ARG A 145 26.49 -1.37 22.56
CA ARG A 145 26.86 -2.68 23.11
C ARG A 145 28.10 -3.29 22.44
N ILE A 146 28.28 -3.09 21.14
CA ILE A 146 29.47 -3.57 20.43
C ILE A 146 30.71 -2.81 20.91
N GLU A 147 30.60 -1.49 21.02
CA GLU A 147 31.68 -0.63 21.50
C GLU A 147 32.08 -0.98 22.94
N GLU A 148 31.12 -1.09 23.86
CA GLU A 148 31.35 -1.49 25.25
C GLU A 148 32.03 -2.86 25.33
N LYS A 149 31.52 -3.85 24.58
CA LYS A 149 32.12 -5.20 24.55
C LYS A 149 33.55 -5.17 24.02
N SER A 150 33.82 -4.38 23.00
CA SER A 150 35.18 -4.24 22.43
C SER A 150 36.14 -3.57 23.42
N ALA A 151 35.68 -2.55 24.15
CA ALA A 151 36.47 -1.88 25.17
C ALA A 151 36.76 -2.81 26.36
N GLU A 152 35.79 -3.63 26.77
CA GLU A 152 35.98 -4.61 27.84
C GLU A 152 36.99 -5.69 27.44
N GLN A 153 36.89 -6.22 26.21
CA GLN A 153 37.86 -7.18 25.68
C GLN A 153 39.30 -6.61 25.65
N GLN A 154 39.45 -5.33 25.30
CA GLN A 154 40.76 -4.68 25.34
C GLN A 154 41.31 -4.60 26.78
N LYS A 155 40.48 -4.25 27.76
CA LYS A 155 40.89 -4.23 29.17
C LYS A 155 41.26 -5.62 29.66
N GLU A 156 40.44 -6.63 29.37
CA GLU A 156 40.69 -8.02 29.74
C GLU A 156 42.00 -8.53 29.14
N ALA A 157 42.27 -8.24 27.87
CA ALA A 157 43.53 -8.59 27.21
C ALA A 157 44.73 -7.95 27.93
N LEU A 158 44.67 -6.65 28.23
CA LEU A 158 45.72 -5.96 28.99
C LEU A 158 45.91 -6.52 30.40
N HIS A 159 44.81 -6.88 31.07
CA HIS A 159 44.85 -7.52 32.39
C HIS A 159 45.47 -8.92 32.32
N HIS A 160 45.11 -9.71 31.32
CA HIS A 160 45.67 -11.03 31.07
C HIS A 160 47.17 -10.95 30.76
N ASP A 161 47.59 -10.02 29.91
CA ASP A 161 49.00 -9.80 29.59
C ASP A 161 49.81 -9.44 30.85
N ARG A 162 49.30 -8.51 31.66
CA ARG A 162 49.92 -8.15 32.94
C ARG A 162 50.02 -9.36 33.88
N PHE A 163 48.96 -10.16 33.96
CA PHE A 163 48.95 -11.38 34.78
C PHE A 163 49.97 -12.41 34.27
N CYS A 164 50.04 -12.64 32.96
CA CYS A 164 50.99 -13.56 32.34
C CYS A 164 52.45 -13.12 32.58
N VAL A 165 52.76 -11.83 32.39
CA VAL A 165 54.10 -11.28 32.64
C VAL A 165 54.49 -11.41 34.12
N THR A 166 53.59 -11.08 35.04
CA THR A 166 53.85 -11.19 36.48
C THR A 166 54.02 -12.66 36.90
N SER A 167 53.14 -13.55 36.42
CA SER A 167 53.24 -15.00 36.65
C SER A 167 54.56 -15.57 36.14
N ALA A 168 54.94 -15.31 34.88
CA ALA A 168 56.21 -15.74 34.30
C ALA A 168 57.42 -15.22 35.09
N ARG A 169 57.39 -13.96 35.53
CA ARG A 169 58.44 -13.38 36.39
C ARG A 169 58.54 -14.13 37.72
N THR A 170 57.41 -14.44 38.37
CA THR A 170 57.42 -15.17 39.64
C THR A 170 57.92 -16.61 39.47
N ALA A 171 57.51 -17.31 38.40
CA ALA A 171 57.99 -18.65 38.09
C ALA A 171 59.52 -18.68 37.90
N LEU A 172 60.06 -17.74 37.13
CA LEU A 172 61.51 -17.60 36.91
C LEU A 172 62.26 -17.32 38.21
N LEU A 173 61.72 -16.51 39.12
CA LEU A 173 62.32 -16.28 40.44
C LEU A 173 62.34 -17.55 41.30
N LEU A 174 61.26 -18.34 41.26
CA LEU A 174 61.18 -19.63 41.97
C LEU A 174 62.16 -20.65 41.38
N GLU A 175 62.27 -20.76 40.06
CA GLU A 175 63.26 -21.63 39.40
C GLU A 175 64.69 -21.26 39.80
N ARG A 176 65.03 -19.97 39.80
CA ARG A 176 66.35 -19.49 40.25
C ARG A 176 66.61 -19.83 41.72
N ARG A 177 65.60 -19.71 42.58
CA ARG A 177 65.69 -20.11 44.00
C ARG A 177 65.92 -21.62 44.11
N GLN A 178 65.17 -22.44 43.37
CA GLN A 178 65.32 -23.89 43.36
C GLN A 178 66.71 -24.30 42.87
N ALA A 179 67.23 -23.67 41.81
CA ALA A 179 68.56 -23.92 41.30
C ALA A 179 69.66 -23.62 42.33
N ARG A 180 69.51 -22.54 43.11
CA ARG A 180 70.43 -22.20 44.21
C ARG A 180 70.41 -23.26 45.32
N ILE A 181 69.22 -23.69 45.75
CA ILE A 181 69.06 -24.75 46.76
C ILE A 181 69.65 -26.07 46.25
N ASN A 182 69.34 -26.47 45.02
CA ASN A 182 69.87 -27.68 44.40
C ASN A 182 71.41 -27.64 44.32
N LYS A 183 72.00 -26.48 44.03
CA LYS A 183 73.46 -26.31 44.02
C LYS A 183 74.06 -26.48 45.41
N GLN A 184 73.42 -25.95 46.45
CA GLN A 184 73.84 -26.15 47.84
C GLN A 184 73.72 -27.63 48.25
N LEU A 185 72.61 -28.29 47.90
CA LEU A 185 72.42 -29.72 48.16
C LEU A 185 73.47 -30.58 47.45
N ARG A 186 73.79 -30.29 46.18
CA ARG A 186 74.86 -30.99 45.46
C ARG A 186 76.23 -30.79 46.12
N ARG A 187 76.53 -29.59 46.61
CA ARG A 187 77.79 -29.32 47.33
C ARG A 187 77.88 -30.13 48.63
N THR A 188 76.82 -30.15 49.42
CA THR A 188 76.77 -30.92 50.68
C THR A 188 76.84 -32.43 50.45
N LEU A 189 76.15 -32.95 49.43
CA LEU A 189 76.29 -34.34 49.00
C LEU A 189 77.71 -34.66 48.54
N ASN A 190 78.33 -33.80 47.74
CA ASN A 190 79.71 -34.00 47.29
C ASN A 190 80.71 -34.01 48.46
N SER A 191 80.55 -33.12 49.45
CA SER A 191 81.41 -33.13 50.64
C SER A 191 81.21 -34.39 51.49
N ALA A 192 79.97 -34.84 51.68
CA ALA A 192 79.68 -36.07 52.42
C ALA A 192 80.24 -37.30 51.70
N ASN A 193 80.08 -37.39 50.37
CA ASN A 193 80.65 -38.46 49.55
C ASN A 193 82.19 -38.46 49.59
N ALA A 194 82.83 -37.29 49.63
CA ALA A 194 84.28 -37.18 49.78
C ALA A 194 84.75 -37.73 51.14
N GLN A 195 84.12 -37.31 52.23
CA GLN A 195 84.41 -37.83 53.59
C GLN A 195 84.19 -39.34 53.68
N LEU A 196 83.09 -39.84 53.11
CA LEU A 196 82.78 -41.27 53.10
C LEU A 196 83.81 -42.06 52.26
N SER A 197 84.26 -41.50 51.14
CA SER A 197 85.31 -42.09 50.29
C SER A 197 86.67 -42.14 51.01
N GLU A 198 87.04 -41.07 51.73
CA GLU A 198 88.24 -41.03 52.56
C GLU A 198 88.16 -42.07 53.69
N ALA A 199 87.05 -42.11 54.43
CA ALA A 199 86.81 -43.11 55.48
C ALA A 199 86.90 -44.54 54.94
N HIS A 200 86.30 -44.83 53.78
CA HIS A 200 86.44 -46.14 53.13
C HIS A 200 87.88 -46.45 52.70
N ARG A 201 88.64 -45.46 52.21
CA ARG A 201 90.06 -45.65 51.86
C ARG A 201 90.91 -45.93 53.10
N GLU A 202 90.68 -45.22 54.19
CA GLU A 202 91.36 -45.44 55.48
C GLU A 202 91.02 -46.81 56.06
N GLN A 203 89.74 -47.17 56.06
CA GLN A 203 89.29 -48.50 56.48
C GLN A 203 89.94 -49.60 55.63
N LYS A 204 90.02 -49.42 54.30
CA LYS A 204 90.69 -50.37 53.42
C LYS A 204 92.19 -50.49 53.75
N LYS A 205 92.89 -49.37 53.95
CA LYS A 205 94.30 -49.39 54.40
C LYS A 205 94.47 -50.10 55.74
N TYR A 206 93.57 -49.86 56.70
CA TYR A 206 93.59 -50.54 57.99
C TYR A 206 93.39 -52.05 57.83
N LEU A 207 92.40 -52.48 57.04
CA LEU A 207 92.17 -53.90 56.76
C LEU A 207 93.37 -54.54 56.05
N ASP A 208 93.96 -53.88 55.04
CA ASP A 208 95.16 -54.36 54.34
C ASP A 208 96.35 -54.55 55.32
N ASN A 209 96.47 -53.69 56.33
CA ASN A 209 97.50 -53.83 57.38
C ASN A 209 97.18 -54.96 58.39
N VAL A 210 95.91 -55.15 58.76
CA VAL A 210 95.47 -56.20 59.71
C VAL A 210 95.55 -57.60 59.11
N TYR A 211 95.35 -57.74 57.80
CA TYR A 211 95.50 -59.01 57.07
C TYR A 211 96.95 -59.28 56.60
N THR A 212 97.95 -58.83 57.36
CA THR A 212 99.33 -59.31 57.19
C THR A 212 99.49 -60.59 57.99
N ASN A 213 99.46 -61.74 57.30
CA ASN A 213 99.80 -63.03 57.90
C ASN A 213 101.30 -63.07 58.21
N ILE A 214 101.70 -62.46 59.33
CA ILE A 214 103.02 -62.65 59.91
C ILE A 214 102.97 -64.04 60.58
N PRO A 215 103.79 -65.01 60.13
CA PRO A 215 103.83 -66.30 60.78
C PRO A 215 104.25 -66.11 62.24
N ASP A 216 103.43 -66.63 63.15
CA ASP A 216 103.69 -66.61 64.59
C ASP A 216 104.98 -67.40 64.89
N ASP A 217 105.75 -67.05 65.93
CA ASP A 217 107.00 -67.75 66.26
C ASP A 217 106.76 -69.25 66.55
N SER A 218 105.53 -69.61 66.95
CA SER A 218 105.06 -71.00 67.07
C SER A 218 105.06 -71.77 65.75
N TYR A 219 104.91 -71.10 64.60
CA TYR A 219 104.99 -71.68 63.26
C TYR A 219 106.42 -72.11 62.92
N PHE A 220 107.41 -71.25 63.15
CA PHE A 220 108.82 -71.58 62.88
C PHE A 220 109.36 -72.68 63.80
N SER A 221 108.84 -72.75 65.03
CA SER A 221 109.17 -73.78 66.01
C SER A 221 108.69 -75.19 65.63
N GLN A 222 107.86 -75.35 64.59
CA GLN A 222 107.43 -76.67 64.10
C GLN A 222 108.50 -77.35 63.23
N PHE A 223 109.39 -76.59 62.59
CA PHE A 223 110.42 -77.11 61.70
C PHE A 223 111.70 -77.47 62.51
N ASN A 224 112.40 -78.55 62.12
CA ASN A 224 113.61 -79.08 62.78
C ASN A 224 113.41 -79.66 64.21
N THR A 225 112.20 -80.05 64.59
CA THR A 225 111.89 -80.71 65.88
C THR A 225 112.10 -82.24 65.87
N SER A 226 112.42 -82.84 64.72
CA SER A 226 112.60 -84.29 64.55
C SER A 226 113.94 -84.59 63.85
N SER A 227 114.80 -85.41 64.47
CA SER A 227 116.18 -85.70 64.03
C SER A 227 116.29 -86.80 62.95
N ARG A 228 115.33 -86.90 62.04
CA ARG A 228 115.35 -87.89 60.95
C ARG A 228 116.06 -87.34 59.71
#